data_AF-A0A7V8G9U8-F1
#
_entry.id   AF-A0A7V8G9U8-F1
#
_cell.length_a   1.000
_cell.length_b   1.000
_cell.length_c   1.000
_cell.angle_alpha   90.00
_cell.angle_beta   90.00
_cell.angle_gamma   90.00
#
_symmetry.space_group_name_H-M   'P 1'
#
loop_
_entity.id
_entity.type
_entity.pdbx_description
1 polymer ?
#
loop_
_entity_poly.entity_id
_entity_poly.type
_entity_poly.pdbx_seq_one_letter_code
_entity_poly.pdbx_strand_id
1 'polypeptide(L)'
;MDGTGAARWPALAAASVVLVLLAAGVHLLGERSGGRALAFALGIGAVLGIVLQRSRFCFYCHARDYFERGDARGLLAIVAALAVGTLGMHVVMSGWLPVPQPGRLPPDAHIGPVSWALVLAGLAFGAGMVVSGSCISAHWYRLGEGSPTAPFALAGAALGFVLGFNTWNPLYSATIATAPVPWLPHHLGYAGSAALQLAVLALASALLWRRLPPARNAAVPASFGAALRALLRGRWPYVWGGLAVGAIAVIVVLRLRPLGVTAALGSAARAAGEAQGLLPQRLEGLDGFAACCSAGAR
;
A
#
# COMPACT_ATOMS: atom_id res chain seq x y z
N MET A 1 -7.48 30.81 -31.95
CA MET A 1 -7.05 29.79 -32.92
C MET A 1 -5.93 28.94 -32.30
N ASP A 2 -6.29 28.17 -31.29
CA ASP A 2 -6.13 26.71 -31.19
C ASP A 2 -4.76 26.05 -31.36
N GLY A 3 -3.79 26.47 -30.54
CA GLY A 3 -2.58 25.65 -30.24
C GLY A 3 -2.84 24.44 -29.32
N THR A 4 -4.06 24.27 -28.78
CA THR A 4 -4.37 23.21 -27.81
C THR A 4 -4.76 21.87 -28.44
N GLY A 5 -4.94 21.77 -29.76
CA GLY A 5 -5.37 20.55 -30.43
C GLY A 5 -4.26 19.51 -30.62
N ALA A 6 -3.07 19.96 -31.03
CA ALA A 6 -1.99 19.07 -31.47
C ALA A 6 -1.36 18.25 -30.33
N ALA A 7 -1.22 18.82 -29.13
CA ALA A 7 -0.67 18.10 -27.97
C ALA A 7 -1.66 17.13 -27.29
N ARG A 8 -2.96 17.24 -27.59
CA ARG A 8 -4.01 16.39 -26.98
C ARG A 8 -4.12 15.03 -27.64
N TRP A 9 -3.86 14.95 -28.93
CA TRP A 9 -3.91 13.71 -29.70
C TRP A 9 -2.92 12.64 -29.21
N PRO A 10 -1.61 12.93 -29.05
CA PRO A 10 -0.66 11.92 -28.58
C PRO A 10 -0.94 11.47 -27.14
N ALA A 11 -1.41 12.37 -26.26
CA ALA A 11 -1.76 12.02 -24.89
C ALA A 11 -3.03 11.15 -24.81
N LEU A 12 -4.04 11.44 -25.64
CA LEU A 12 -5.26 10.64 -25.71
C LEU A 12 -4.99 9.27 -26.35
N ALA A 13 -4.15 9.22 -27.39
CA ALA A 13 -3.72 7.98 -28.03
C ALA A 13 -2.90 7.11 -27.06
N ALA A 14 -1.99 7.69 -26.29
CA ALA A 14 -1.24 6.94 -25.27
C ALA A 14 -2.17 6.40 -24.17
N ALA A 15 -3.11 7.20 -23.70
CA ALA A 15 -4.08 6.77 -22.68
C ALA A 15 -5.01 5.66 -23.21
N SER A 16 -5.48 5.74 -24.46
CA SER A 16 -6.30 4.71 -25.08
C SER A 16 -5.51 3.42 -25.31
N VAL A 17 -4.25 3.51 -25.75
CA VAL A 17 -3.36 2.35 -25.88
C VAL A 17 -3.17 1.67 -24.52
N VAL A 18 -2.86 2.43 -23.46
CA VAL A 18 -2.71 1.86 -22.12
C VAL A 18 -4.01 1.20 -21.65
N LEU A 19 -5.17 1.82 -21.88
CA LEU A 19 -6.47 1.26 -21.51
C LEU A 19 -6.76 -0.04 -22.27
N VAL A 20 -6.49 -0.07 -23.58
CA VAL A 20 -6.67 -1.26 -24.41
C VAL A 20 -5.73 -2.38 -23.98
N LEU A 21 -4.46 -2.07 -23.70
CA LEU A 21 -3.48 -3.04 -23.20
C LEU A 21 -3.88 -3.60 -21.83
N LEU A 22 -4.37 -2.75 -20.92
CA LEU A 22 -4.89 -3.19 -19.63
C LEU A 22 -6.13 -4.07 -19.79
N ALA A 23 -7.09 -3.68 -20.63
CA ALA A 23 -8.30 -4.45 -20.89
C ALA A 23 -7.98 -5.81 -21.54
N ALA A 24 -7.11 -5.82 -22.55
CA ALA A 24 -6.62 -7.03 -23.20
C ALA A 24 -5.86 -7.92 -22.21
N GLY A 25 -4.99 -7.35 -21.37
CA GLY A 25 -4.27 -8.08 -20.33
C GLY A 25 -5.22 -8.73 -19.31
N VAL A 26 -6.23 -8.00 -18.83
CA VAL A 26 -7.25 -8.53 -17.91
C VAL A 26 -8.06 -9.64 -18.58
N HIS A 27 -8.45 -9.47 -19.84
CA HIS A 27 -9.20 -10.48 -20.60
C HIS A 27 -8.38 -11.76 -20.81
N LEU A 28 -7.17 -11.63 -21.36
CA LEU A 28 -6.27 -12.76 -21.65
C LEU A 28 -5.85 -13.52 -20.39
N LEU A 29 -5.63 -12.82 -19.27
CA LEU A 29 -5.38 -13.47 -17.98
C LEU A 29 -6.63 -14.14 -17.43
N GLY A 30 -7.82 -13.54 -17.61
CA GLY A 30 -9.08 -14.08 -17.14
C GLY A 30 -9.49 -15.40 -17.83
N GLU A 31 -9.10 -15.58 -19.08
CA GLU A 31 -9.36 -16.80 -19.86
C GLU A 31 -8.45 -17.98 -19.50
N ARG A 32 -7.32 -17.73 -18.83
CA ARG A 32 -6.44 -18.81 -18.36
C ARG A 32 -7.05 -19.53 -17.17
N SER A 33 -6.86 -20.85 -17.10
CA SER A 33 -7.20 -21.64 -15.90
C SER A 33 -6.47 -21.08 -14.67
N GLY A 34 -7.23 -20.70 -13.63
CA GLY A 34 -6.68 -20.05 -12.43
C GLY A 34 -6.29 -18.56 -12.59
N GLY A 35 -6.38 -17.98 -13.79
CA GLY A 35 -5.90 -16.62 -14.07
C GLY A 35 -6.82 -15.48 -13.62
N ARG A 36 -8.02 -15.79 -13.12
CA ARG A 36 -8.97 -14.78 -12.57
C ARG A 36 -8.38 -13.94 -11.44
N ALA A 37 -7.58 -14.56 -10.57
CA ALA A 37 -6.89 -13.87 -9.48
C ALA A 37 -5.88 -12.85 -10.01
N LEU A 38 -5.11 -13.22 -11.05
CA LEU A 38 -4.13 -12.35 -11.70
C LEU A 38 -4.81 -11.21 -12.47
N ALA A 39 -5.90 -11.51 -13.17
CA ALA A 39 -6.71 -10.51 -13.87
C ALA A 39 -7.28 -9.47 -12.88
N PHE A 40 -7.80 -9.93 -11.74
CA PHE A 40 -8.26 -9.05 -10.68
C PHE A 40 -7.11 -8.24 -10.06
N ALA A 41 -5.95 -8.86 -9.79
CA ALA A 41 -4.76 -8.17 -9.28
C ALA A 41 -4.28 -7.06 -10.23
N LEU A 42 -4.25 -7.33 -11.53
CA LEU A 42 -3.88 -6.35 -12.55
C LEU A 42 -4.87 -5.18 -12.60
N GLY A 43 -6.17 -5.49 -12.62
CA GLY A 43 -7.22 -4.48 -12.65
C GLY A 43 -7.23 -3.59 -11.41
N ILE A 44 -7.25 -4.19 -10.21
CA ILE A 44 -7.27 -3.43 -8.96
C ILE A 44 -5.94 -2.71 -8.70
N GLY A 45 -4.81 -3.27 -9.15
CA GLY A 45 -3.50 -2.64 -9.11
C GLY A 45 -3.42 -1.40 -10.00
N ALA A 46 -4.01 -1.44 -11.19
CA ALA A 46 -4.12 -0.27 -12.06
C ALA A 46 -4.98 0.84 -11.40
N VAL A 47 -6.11 0.47 -10.81
CA VAL A 47 -6.96 1.41 -10.05
C VAL A 47 -6.18 2.01 -8.87
N LEU A 48 -5.48 1.19 -8.10
CA LEU A 48 -4.63 1.65 -6.98
C LEU A 48 -3.54 2.61 -7.48
N GLY A 49 -2.86 2.30 -8.57
CA GLY A 49 -1.85 3.17 -9.18
C GLY A 49 -2.42 4.54 -9.56
N ILE A 50 -3.60 4.58 -10.19
CA ILE A 50 -4.30 5.82 -10.52
C ILE A 50 -4.63 6.61 -9.25
N VAL A 51 -5.19 5.95 -8.22
CA VAL A 51 -5.53 6.60 -6.94
C VAL A 51 -4.28 7.19 -6.29
N LEU A 52 -3.19 6.43 -6.18
CA LEU A 52 -1.93 6.87 -5.58
C LEU A 52 -1.35 8.07 -6.36
N GLN A 53 -1.33 8.00 -7.69
CA GLN A 53 -0.83 9.07 -8.55
C GLN A 53 -1.66 10.35 -8.40
N ARG A 54 -3.00 10.23 -8.49
CA ARG A 54 -3.91 11.38 -8.50
C ARG A 54 -4.03 12.07 -7.15
N SER A 55 -3.98 11.31 -6.07
CA SER A 55 -3.97 11.85 -4.72
C SER A 55 -2.57 12.21 -4.21
N ARG A 56 -1.51 11.82 -4.94
CA ARG A 56 -0.10 11.89 -4.50
C ARG A 56 0.06 11.30 -3.10
N PHE A 57 -0.52 10.12 -2.88
CA PHE A 57 -0.58 9.47 -1.58
C PHE A 57 0.80 8.94 -1.20
N CYS A 58 1.53 9.73 -0.42
CA CYS A 58 2.91 9.49 -0.06
C CYS A 58 3.09 9.70 1.43
N PHE A 59 3.31 8.61 2.19
CA PHE A 59 3.46 8.63 3.64
C PHE A 59 4.57 9.60 4.07
N TYR A 60 5.77 9.46 3.47
CA TYR A 60 6.91 10.34 3.74
C TYR A 60 6.59 11.81 3.42
N CYS A 61 6.02 12.07 2.25
CA CYS A 61 5.72 13.43 1.81
C CYS A 61 4.68 14.09 2.72
N HIS A 62 3.65 13.35 3.15
CA HIS A 62 2.65 13.85 4.09
C HIS A 62 3.22 14.14 5.47
N ALA A 63 4.11 13.27 5.97
CA ALA A 63 4.82 13.52 7.22
C ALA A 63 5.73 14.76 7.10
N ARG A 64 6.53 14.85 6.04
CA ARG A 64 7.39 16.01 5.77
C ARG A 64 6.58 17.30 5.69
N ASP A 65 5.47 17.31 4.95
CA ASP A 65 4.59 18.47 4.80
C ASP A 65 4.01 18.93 6.15
N TYR A 66 3.71 18.00 7.05
CA TYR A 66 3.28 18.32 8.40
C TYR A 66 4.42 18.91 9.24
N PHE A 67 5.62 18.31 9.22
CA PHE A 67 6.75 18.79 10.04
C PHE A 67 7.34 20.11 9.53
N GLU A 68 7.50 20.27 8.21
CA GLU A 68 8.12 21.46 7.61
C GLU A 68 7.12 22.61 7.40
N ARG A 69 5.87 22.30 7.01
CA ARG A 69 4.89 23.30 6.60
C ARG A 69 3.67 23.38 7.51
N GLY A 70 3.57 22.52 8.52
CA GLY A 70 2.41 22.45 9.39
C GLY A 70 1.13 21.99 8.68
N ASP A 71 1.22 21.34 7.51
CA ASP A 71 0.04 20.91 6.74
C ASP A 71 -0.40 19.49 7.11
N ALA A 72 -1.42 19.37 7.97
CA ALA A 72 -1.92 18.08 8.43
C ALA A 72 -2.83 17.32 7.44
N ARG A 73 -3.17 17.91 6.27
CA ARG A 73 -4.15 17.29 5.34
C ARG A 73 -3.73 15.90 4.87
N GLY A 74 -2.44 15.73 4.59
CA GLY A 74 -1.88 14.44 4.16
C GLY A 74 -1.92 13.38 5.25
N LEU A 75 -1.60 13.75 6.49
CA LEU A 75 -1.64 12.82 7.63
C LEU A 75 -3.08 12.42 7.97
N LEU A 76 -4.03 13.34 7.90
CA LEU A 76 -5.46 13.04 8.05
C LEU A 76 -5.95 12.06 6.97
N ALA A 77 -5.41 12.15 5.75
CA ALA A 77 -5.68 11.19 4.69
C ALA A 77 -5.23 9.76 5.07
N ILE A 78 -4.05 9.64 5.67
CA ILE A 78 -3.51 8.36 6.16
C ILE A 78 -4.39 7.83 7.28
N VAL A 79 -4.79 8.68 8.24
CA VAL A 79 -5.70 8.28 9.33
C VAL A 79 -7.05 7.80 8.78
N ALA A 80 -7.60 8.47 7.77
CA ALA A 80 -8.82 8.03 7.11
C ALA A 80 -8.66 6.66 6.41
N ALA A 81 -7.54 6.45 5.71
CA ALA A 81 -7.22 5.16 5.09
C ALA A 81 -7.12 4.04 6.15
N LEU A 82 -6.47 4.33 7.29
CA LEU A 82 -6.34 3.42 8.41
C LEU A 82 -7.70 3.13 9.06
N ALA A 83 -8.57 4.13 9.24
CA ALA A 83 -9.89 3.93 9.83
C ALA A 83 -10.78 3.01 8.96
N VAL A 84 -10.81 3.26 7.65
CA VAL A 84 -11.53 2.40 6.69
C VAL A 84 -10.94 1.00 6.65
N GLY A 85 -9.61 0.89 6.60
CA GLY A 85 -8.89 -0.38 6.64
C GLY A 85 -9.15 -1.17 7.92
N THR A 86 -9.11 -0.53 9.08
CA THR A 86 -9.42 -1.11 10.38
C THR A 86 -10.83 -1.69 10.40
N LEU A 87 -11.83 -0.90 10.00
CA LEU A 87 -13.23 -1.35 9.96
C LEU A 87 -13.39 -2.56 9.03
N GLY A 88 -12.88 -2.46 7.80
CA GLY A 88 -13.00 -3.55 6.83
C GLY A 88 -12.27 -4.81 7.30
N MET A 89 -11.06 -4.70 7.83
CA MET A 89 -10.32 -5.85 8.34
C MET A 89 -10.99 -6.52 9.54
N HIS A 90 -11.63 -5.76 10.44
CA HIS A 90 -12.42 -6.37 11.53
C HIS A 90 -13.62 -7.15 10.99
N VAL A 91 -14.32 -6.60 10.00
CA VAL A 91 -15.43 -7.30 9.32
C VAL A 91 -14.92 -8.59 8.67
N VAL A 92 -13.85 -8.52 7.87
CA VAL A 92 -13.27 -9.70 7.22
C VAL A 92 -12.83 -10.75 8.23
N MET A 93 -12.06 -10.34 9.25
CA MET A 93 -11.56 -11.26 10.28
C MET A 93 -12.69 -11.92 11.07
N SER A 94 -13.77 -11.18 11.38
CA SER A 94 -14.93 -11.75 12.07
C SER A 94 -15.66 -12.81 11.24
N GLY A 95 -15.58 -12.73 9.92
CA GLY A 95 -16.09 -13.77 9.03
C GLY A 95 -15.20 -15.01 9.00
N TRP A 96 -13.86 -14.84 9.08
CA TRP A 96 -12.91 -15.94 9.08
C TRP A 96 -12.81 -16.67 10.42
N LEU A 97 -12.86 -15.92 11.53
CA LEU A 97 -12.78 -16.44 12.89
C LEU A 97 -13.82 -15.73 13.76
N PRO A 98 -15.08 -16.23 13.80
CA PRO A 98 -16.15 -15.54 14.51
C PRO A 98 -15.90 -15.33 16.02
N VAL A 99 -15.21 -16.28 16.65
CA VAL A 99 -14.86 -16.22 18.08
C VAL A 99 -13.34 -16.09 18.23
N PRO A 100 -12.81 -14.92 18.62
CA PRO A 100 -11.37 -14.71 18.78
C PRO A 100 -10.90 -15.33 20.10
N GLN A 101 -10.58 -16.63 20.08
CA GLN A 101 -10.09 -17.36 21.26
C GLN A 101 -8.56 -17.41 21.30
N PRO A 102 -7.94 -17.25 22.49
CA PRO A 102 -6.49 -17.36 22.64
C PRO A 102 -5.94 -18.64 22.01
N GLY A 103 -4.87 -18.51 21.22
CA GLY A 103 -4.25 -19.63 20.53
C GLY A 103 -4.78 -19.92 19.12
N ARG A 104 -5.82 -19.19 18.65
CA ARG A 104 -6.24 -19.19 17.24
C ARG A 104 -6.07 -17.83 16.61
N LEU A 105 -5.41 -17.81 15.45
CA LEU A 105 -5.32 -16.64 14.60
C LEU A 105 -6.10 -16.89 13.29
N PRO A 106 -6.68 -15.86 12.68
CA PRO A 106 -7.34 -15.98 11.39
C PRO A 106 -6.36 -16.46 10.30
N PRO A 107 -6.75 -17.45 9.47
CA PRO A 107 -5.82 -18.22 8.62
C PRO A 107 -5.09 -17.39 7.56
N ASP A 108 -5.75 -16.38 6.98
CA ASP A 108 -5.18 -15.55 5.91
C ASP A 108 -4.69 -14.17 6.39
N ALA A 109 -4.79 -13.90 7.68
CA ALA A 109 -4.33 -12.63 8.26
C ALA A 109 -2.99 -12.84 8.98
N HIS A 110 -1.97 -12.17 8.48
CA HIS A 110 -0.66 -12.22 9.10
C HIS A 110 -0.56 -11.24 10.27
N ILE A 111 -0.63 -11.79 11.48
CA ILE A 111 -0.43 -11.03 12.73
C ILE A 111 0.98 -11.33 13.20
N GLY A 112 1.89 -10.39 12.97
CA GLY A 112 3.31 -10.54 13.27
C GLY A 112 3.64 -10.33 14.75
N PRO A 113 4.72 -10.96 15.25
CA PRO A 113 5.22 -10.73 16.60
C PRO A 113 5.80 -9.32 16.75
N VAL A 114 5.73 -8.79 17.98
CA VAL A 114 6.27 -7.47 18.34
C VAL A 114 7.62 -7.67 19.04
N SER A 115 8.70 -7.25 18.38
CA SER A 115 10.07 -7.35 18.90
C SER A 115 10.84 -6.03 18.73
N TRP A 116 12.00 -5.92 19.36
CA TRP A 116 12.89 -4.75 19.16
C TRP A 116 13.38 -4.63 17.70
N ALA A 117 13.46 -5.76 16.98
CA ALA A 117 13.80 -5.75 15.56
C ALA A 117 12.77 -4.98 14.72
N LEU A 118 11.49 -4.99 15.10
CA LEU A 118 10.45 -4.19 14.44
C LEU A 118 10.74 -2.68 14.55
N VAL A 119 11.20 -2.22 15.72
CA VAL A 119 11.54 -0.81 15.97
C VAL A 119 12.73 -0.40 15.10
N LEU A 120 13.81 -1.20 15.12
CA LEU A 120 14.99 -0.91 14.30
C LEU A 120 14.70 -0.97 12.80
N ALA A 121 13.91 -1.95 12.36
CA ALA A 121 13.49 -2.06 10.96
C ALA A 121 12.64 -0.85 10.55
N GLY A 122 11.73 -0.38 11.40
CA GLY A 122 10.95 0.83 11.17
C GLY A 122 11.80 2.09 11.06
N LEU A 123 12.81 2.24 11.92
CA LEU A 123 13.76 3.36 11.87
C LEU A 123 14.64 3.31 10.61
N ALA A 124 15.18 2.14 10.26
CA ALA A 124 15.98 1.95 9.05
C ALA A 124 15.14 2.21 7.78
N PHE A 125 13.91 1.71 7.74
CA PHE A 125 12.97 1.99 6.65
C PHE A 125 12.64 3.48 6.54
N GLY A 126 12.40 4.15 7.67
CA GLY A 126 12.22 5.60 7.76
C GLY A 126 13.40 6.39 7.24
N ALA A 127 14.62 6.03 7.65
CA ALA A 127 15.85 6.65 7.16
C ALA A 127 16.00 6.47 5.64
N GLY A 128 15.70 5.28 5.11
CA GLY A 128 15.66 5.03 3.66
C GLY A 128 14.66 5.92 2.91
N MET A 129 13.50 6.21 3.51
CA MET A 129 12.53 7.15 2.92
C MET A 129 13.08 8.58 2.88
N VAL A 130 13.81 9.01 3.91
CA VAL A 130 14.48 10.33 3.93
C VAL A 130 15.54 10.41 2.84
N VAL A 131 16.44 9.42 2.77
CA VAL A 131 17.55 9.37 1.80
C VAL A 131 17.04 9.33 0.36
N SER A 132 16.03 8.51 0.08
CA SER A 132 15.44 8.42 -1.26
C SER A 132 14.45 9.56 -1.59
N GLY A 133 14.12 10.41 -0.60
CA GLY A 133 13.22 11.55 -0.75
C GLY A 133 11.75 11.20 -1.01
N SER A 134 11.33 9.96 -0.76
CA SER A 134 9.96 9.48 -0.99
C SER A 134 9.72 8.11 -0.34
N CYS A 135 8.47 7.68 -0.25
CA CYS A 135 8.12 6.30 0.11
C CYS A 135 8.09 5.39 -1.13
N ILE A 136 8.17 4.06 -0.93
CA ILE A 136 8.18 3.06 -2.01
C ILE A 136 6.95 3.20 -2.93
N SER A 137 5.75 3.33 -2.35
CA SER A 137 4.52 3.50 -3.13
C SER A 137 4.56 4.72 -4.05
N ALA A 138 5.21 5.79 -3.60
CA ALA A 138 5.37 6.99 -4.39
C ALA A 138 6.47 6.88 -5.45
N HIS A 139 7.54 6.14 -5.20
CA HIS A 139 8.53 5.83 -6.24
C HIS A 139 7.90 5.06 -7.41
N TRP A 140 6.96 4.15 -7.16
CA TRP A 140 6.26 3.42 -8.22
C TRP A 140 5.43 4.31 -9.16
N TYR A 141 4.54 5.17 -8.63
CA TYR A 141 3.78 6.04 -9.53
C TYR A 141 4.66 7.12 -10.16
N ARG A 142 5.69 7.61 -9.46
CA ARG A 142 6.66 8.58 -10.01
C ARG A 142 7.52 7.98 -11.12
N LEU A 143 7.83 6.69 -11.05
CA LEU A 143 8.47 5.96 -12.14
C LEU A 143 7.58 6.01 -13.39
N GLY A 144 6.28 5.77 -13.25
CA GLY A 144 5.30 5.92 -14.33
C GLY A 144 5.16 7.36 -14.85
N GLU A 145 5.45 8.36 -14.02
CA GLU A 145 5.52 9.78 -14.43
C GLU A 145 6.87 10.17 -15.08
N GLY A 146 7.84 9.25 -15.17
CA GLY A 146 9.15 9.50 -15.77
C GLY A 146 10.19 10.10 -14.82
N SER A 147 10.05 9.91 -13.51
CA SER A 147 11.02 10.41 -12.52
C SER A 147 12.38 9.71 -12.66
N PRO A 148 13.48 10.45 -12.93
CA PRO A 148 14.79 9.84 -13.14
C PRO A 148 15.39 9.23 -11.87
N THR A 149 14.95 9.68 -10.68
CA THR A 149 15.45 9.16 -9.40
C THR A 149 14.75 7.89 -8.94
N ALA A 150 13.53 7.61 -9.43
CA ALA A 150 12.73 6.48 -8.96
C ALA A 150 13.34 5.10 -9.29
N PRO A 151 13.93 4.87 -10.48
CA PRO A 151 14.62 3.60 -10.77
C PRO A 151 15.72 3.28 -9.78
N PHE A 152 16.58 4.26 -9.44
CA PHE A 152 17.70 4.06 -8.51
C PHE A 152 17.22 3.79 -7.08
N ALA A 153 16.17 4.50 -6.63
CA ALA A 153 15.58 4.26 -5.33
C ALA A 153 14.96 2.86 -5.22
N LEU A 154 14.24 2.41 -6.25
CA LEU A 154 13.64 1.07 -6.28
C LEU A 154 14.69 -0.03 -6.38
N ALA A 155 15.75 0.18 -7.18
CA ALA A 155 16.88 -0.74 -7.25
C ALA A 155 17.61 -0.85 -5.90
N GLY A 156 17.88 0.28 -5.24
CA GLY A 156 18.46 0.29 -3.90
C GLY A 156 17.60 -0.42 -2.87
N ALA A 157 16.27 -0.22 -2.91
CA ALA A 157 15.33 -0.95 -2.06
C ALA A 157 15.32 -2.46 -2.37
N ALA A 158 15.38 -2.86 -3.65
CA ALA A 158 15.49 -4.28 -4.04
C ALA A 158 16.77 -4.92 -3.50
N LEU A 159 17.92 -4.24 -3.61
CA LEU A 159 19.18 -4.69 -3.02
C LEU A 159 19.08 -4.80 -1.50
N GLY A 160 18.44 -3.82 -0.84
CA GLY A 160 18.16 -3.86 0.59
C GLY A 160 17.32 -5.08 0.99
N PHE A 161 16.32 -5.46 0.19
CA PHE A 161 15.55 -6.69 0.40
C PHE A 161 16.43 -7.93 0.29
N VAL A 162 17.28 -8.04 -0.74
CA VAL A 162 18.20 -9.19 -0.89
C VAL A 162 19.11 -9.32 0.34
N LEU A 163 19.71 -8.21 0.80
CA LEU A 163 20.55 -8.21 2.01
C LEU A 163 19.75 -8.57 3.27
N GLY A 164 18.51 -8.07 3.38
CA GLY A 164 17.60 -8.39 4.47
C GLY A 164 17.24 -9.87 4.51
N PHE A 165 16.93 -10.49 3.36
CA PHE A 165 16.67 -11.93 3.28
C PHE A 165 17.92 -12.77 3.58
N ASN A 166 19.09 -12.33 3.15
CA ASN A 166 20.34 -13.03 3.44
C ASN A 166 20.65 -13.06 4.95
N THR A 167 20.35 -11.97 5.66
CA THR A 167 20.58 -11.84 7.12
C THR A 167 19.38 -12.27 7.97
N TRP A 168 18.31 -12.78 7.36
CA TRP A 168 17.03 -13.01 8.02
C TRP A 168 17.07 -14.10 9.09
N ASN A 169 17.58 -15.29 8.80
CA ASN A 169 17.48 -16.43 9.72
C ASN A 169 18.16 -16.20 11.08
N PRO A 170 19.40 -15.65 11.15
CA PRO A 170 20.00 -15.29 12.43
C PRO A 170 19.17 -14.26 13.20
N LEU A 171 18.65 -13.24 12.52
CA LEU A 171 17.82 -12.20 13.13
C LEU A 171 16.49 -12.77 13.64
N TYR A 172 15.87 -13.67 12.88
CA TYR A 172 14.63 -14.33 13.21
C TYR A 172 14.78 -15.13 14.52
N SER A 173 15.78 -15.99 14.60
CA SER A 173 16.03 -16.83 15.78
C SER A 173 16.40 -16.01 17.01
N ALA A 174 17.17 -14.93 16.85
CA ALA A 174 17.59 -14.08 17.96
C ALA A 174 16.47 -13.18 18.51
N THR A 175 15.44 -12.89 17.72
CA THR A 175 14.50 -11.81 18.06
C THR A 175 13.02 -12.11 17.81
N ILE A 176 12.68 -12.69 16.65
CA ILE A 176 11.30 -12.81 16.18
C ILE A 176 10.67 -14.11 16.71
N ALA A 177 11.43 -15.19 16.79
CA ALA A 177 10.96 -16.51 17.17
C ALA A 177 10.36 -16.58 18.59
N THR A 178 10.88 -15.78 19.52
CA THR A 178 10.45 -15.75 20.94
C THR A 178 9.57 -14.55 21.29
N ALA A 179 9.28 -13.69 20.31
CA ALA A 179 8.55 -12.46 20.56
C ALA A 179 7.04 -12.69 20.68
N PRO A 180 6.34 -11.92 21.54
CA PRO A 180 4.91 -12.06 21.72
C PRO A 180 4.15 -11.62 20.47
N VAL A 181 3.02 -12.29 20.20
CA VAL A 181 2.08 -11.96 19.12
C VAL A 181 0.80 -11.37 19.72
N PRO A 182 0.79 -10.06 20.09
CA PRO A 182 -0.41 -9.46 20.66
C PRO A 182 -1.49 -9.31 19.58
N TRP A 183 -2.69 -9.82 19.87
CA TRP A 183 -3.87 -9.63 19.02
C TRP A 183 -5.05 -9.15 19.87
N LEU A 184 -5.40 -7.87 19.71
CA LEU A 184 -6.41 -7.17 20.53
C LEU A 184 -7.78 -7.87 20.58
N PRO A 185 -8.31 -8.45 19.48
CA PRO A 185 -9.59 -9.16 19.51
C PRO A 185 -9.67 -10.29 20.53
N HIS A 186 -8.56 -10.94 20.91
CA HIS A 186 -8.55 -11.95 21.97
C HIS A 186 -8.99 -11.40 23.33
N HIS A 187 -8.70 -10.12 23.60
CA HIS A 187 -8.90 -9.52 24.93
C HIS A 187 -10.17 -8.68 25.00
N LEU A 188 -10.51 -7.98 23.92
CA LEU A 188 -11.61 -7.01 23.88
C LEU A 188 -12.78 -7.44 22.98
N GLY A 189 -12.65 -8.59 22.30
CA GLY A 189 -13.52 -8.95 21.18
C GLY A 189 -13.34 -8.01 19.99
N TYR A 190 -13.98 -8.33 18.86
CA TYR A 190 -13.89 -7.52 17.64
C TYR A 190 -14.45 -6.11 17.81
N ALA A 191 -15.59 -5.96 18.52
CA ALA A 191 -16.21 -4.66 18.73
C ALA A 191 -15.35 -3.76 19.63
N GLY A 192 -14.83 -4.31 20.74
CA GLY A 192 -13.97 -3.57 21.67
C GLY A 192 -12.63 -3.19 21.05
N SER A 193 -12.00 -4.10 20.29
CA SER A 193 -10.75 -3.80 19.57
C SER A 193 -10.94 -2.74 18.50
N ALA A 194 -12.03 -2.83 17.72
CA ALA A 194 -12.36 -1.82 16.70
C ALA A 194 -12.64 -0.46 17.33
N ALA A 195 -13.43 -0.41 18.41
CA ALA A 195 -13.75 0.82 19.13
C ALA A 195 -12.48 1.48 19.69
N LEU A 196 -11.59 0.70 20.30
CA LEU A 196 -10.32 1.22 20.83
C LEU A 196 -9.43 1.78 19.71
N GLN A 197 -9.26 1.06 18.61
CA GLN A 197 -8.47 1.53 17.48
C GLN A 197 -9.06 2.79 16.84
N LEU A 198 -10.36 2.83 16.64
CA LEU A 198 -11.05 4.02 16.12
C LEU A 198 -10.96 5.20 17.09
N ALA A 199 -11.02 4.97 18.40
CA ALA A 199 -10.83 6.03 19.40
C ALA A 199 -9.41 6.62 19.33
N VAL A 200 -8.38 5.78 19.18
CA VAL A 200 -7.00 6.24 18.99
C VAL A 200 -6.84 7.02 17.69
N LEU A 201 -7.42 6.54 16.58
CA LEU A 201 -7.39 7.25 15.29
C LEU A 201 -8.20 8.56 15.34
N ALA A 202 -9.31 8.60 16.08
CA ALA A 202 -10.11 9.80 16.29
C ALA A 202 -9.34 10.84 17.13
N LEU A 203 -8.66 10.40 18.19
CA LEU A 203 -7.77 11.27 18.97
C LEU A 203 -6.63 11.81 18.11
N ALA A 204 -5.96 10.95 17.34
CA ALA A 204 -4.93 11.39 16.40
C ALA A 204 -5.47 12.40 15.38
N SER A 205 -6.66 12.14 14.84
CA SER A 205 -7.35 13.06 13.92
C SER A 205 -7.64 14.40 14.60
N ALA A 206 -8.14 14.41 15.83
CA ALA A 206 -8.45 15.62 16.58
C ALA A 206 -7.18 16.45 16.86
N LEU A 207 -6.07 15.80 17.20
CA LEU A 207 -4.77 16.47 17.38
C LEU A 207 -4.25 17.08 16.08
N LEU A 208 -4.33 16.34 14.98
CA LEU A 208 -3.92 16.79 13.65
C LEU A 208 -4.82 17.92 13.13
N TRP A 209 -6.11 17.91 13.47
CA TRP A 209 -7.08 18.92 13.05
C TRP A 209 -6.69 20.34 13.50
N ARG A 210 -5.98 20.45 14.63
CA ARG A 210 -5.46 21.74 15.14
C ARG A 210 -4.43 22.39 14.22
N ARG A 211 -3.84 21.61 13.31
CA ARG A 211 -2.84 22.04 12.31
C ARG A 211 -3.41 21.95 10.89
N LEU A 212 -4.74 21.97 10.74
CA LEU A 212 -5.36 22.00 9.42
C LEU A 212 -5.23 23.42 8.84
N PRO A 213 -4.63 23.60 7.66
CA PRO A 213 -4.61 24.91 7.01
C PRO A 213 -6.06 25.33 6.68
N PRO A 214 -6.35 26.64 6.68
CA PRO A 214 -7.69 27.15 6.40
C PRO A 214 -8.21 26.59 5.07
N ALA A 215 -9.49 26.20 5.08
CA ALA A 215 -10.14 25.65 3.90
C ALA A 215 -10.03 26.65 2.75
N ARG A 216 -9.30 26.28 1.70
CA ARG A 216 -9.39 27.01 0.44
C ARG A 216 -10.69 26.60 -0.21
N ASN A 217 -11.53 27.58 -0.54
CA ASN A 217 -12.74 27.34 -1.32
C ASN A 217 -12.36 26.59 -2.61
N ALA A 218 -12.66 25.29 -2.64
CA ALA A 218 -12.49 24.51 -3.84
C ALA A 218 -13.57 24.98 -4.82
N ALA A 219 -13.16 25.51 -5.97
CA ALA A 219 -14.11 25.90 -6.99
C ALA A 219 -14.94 24.67 -7.40
N VAL A 220 -16.26 24.74 -7.21
CA VAL A 220 -17.17 23.70 -7.70
C VAL A 220 -17.10 23.72 -9.23
N PRO A 221 -16.88 22.58 -9.90
CA PRO A 221 -16.82 22.56 -11.35
C PRO A 221 -18.12 23.09 -11.96
N ALA A 222 -18.02 24.10 -12.83
CA ALA A 222 -19.17 24.77 -13.43
C ALA A 222 -19.97 23.90 -14.43
N SER A 223 -19.46 22.73 -14.81
CA SER A 223 -20.13 21.80 -15.72
C SER A 223 -19.65 20.37 -15.53
N PHE A 224 -20.43 19.39 -16.00
CA PHE A 224 -20.04 17.98 -15.99
C PHE A 224 -18.71 17.74 -16.72
N GLY A 225 -18.49 18.39 -17.86
CA GLY A 225 -17.22 18.30 -18.60
C GLY A 225 -16.04 18.93 -17.85
N ALA A 226 -16.27 19.93 -17.00
CA ALA A 226 -15.25 20.46 -16.09
C ALA A 226 -14.98 19.51 -14.92
N ALA A 227 -16.03 18.89 -14.36
CA ALA A 227 -15.92 17.88 -13.30
C ALA A 227 -15.15 16.64 -13.79
N LEU A 228 -15.47 16.13 -14.97
CA LEU A 228 -14.78 14.99 -15.58
C LEU A 228 -13.31 15.32 -15.88
N ARG A 229 -13.01 16.53 -16.35
CA ARG A 229 -11.62 16.98 -16.51
C ARG A 229 -10.88 17.11 -15.18
N ALA A 230 -11.53 17.63 -14.15
CA ALA A 230 -10.95 17.72 -12.81
C ALA A 230 -10.67 16.34 -12.22
N LEU A 231 -11.57 15.37 -12.43
CA LEU A 231 -11.40 13.99 -12.02
C LEU A 231 -10.24 13.31 -12.76
N LEU A 232 -10.18 13.47 -14.09
CA LEU A 232 -9.21 12.80 -14.95
C LEU A 232 -7.84 13.48 -15.02
N ARG A 233 -7.73 14.77 -14.70
CA ARG A 233 -6.48 15.54 -14.85
C ARG A 233 -6.03 16.22 -13.56
N GLY A 234 -6.95 16.52 -12.65
CA GLY A 234 -6.66 17.26 -11.43
C GLY A 234 -6.05 16.40 -10.33
N ARG A 235 -5.52 17.07 -9.31
CA ARG A 235 -5.12 16.44 -8.05
C ARG A 235 -6.36 16.16 -7.22
N TRP A 236 -6.53 14.93 -6.78
CA TRP A 236 -7.65 14.55 -5.94
C TRP A 236 -7.47 15.14 -4.53
N PRO A 237 -8.57 15.54 -3.85
CA PRO A 237 -8.49 15.92 -2.45
C PRO A 237 -7.94 14.78 -1.60
N TYR A 238 -7.13 15.12 -0.59
CA TYR A 238 -6.45 14.15 0.27
C TYR A 238 -7.40 13.11 0.87
N VAL A 239 -8.55 13.56 1.39
CA VAL A 239 -9.57 12.67 2.00
C VAL A 239 -10.04 11.59 1.03
N TRP A 240 -10.31 11.93 -0.23
CA TRP A 240 -10.69 10.95 -1.24
C TRP A 240 -9.58 9.95 -1.54
N GLY A 241 -8.32 10.41 -1.55
CA GLY A 241 -7.16 9.51 -1.64
C GLY A 241 -7.13 8.50 -0.49
N GLY A 242 -7.27 8.98 0.75
CA GLY A 242 -7.28 8.13 1.94
C GLY A 242 -8.41 7.11 1.94
N LEU A 243 -9.65 7.56 1.70
CA LEU A 243 -10.82 6.69 1.64
C LEU A 243 -10.69 5.64 0.52
N ALA A 244 -10.24 6.04 -0.67
CA ALA A 244 -10.05 5.12 -1.79
C ALA A 244 -8.95 4.09 -1.51
N VAL A 245 -7.81 4.50 -0.95
CA VAL A 245 -6.73 3.58 -0.56
C VAL A 245 -7.22 2.58 0.49
N GLY A 246 -7.93 3.04 1.53
CA GLY A 246 -8.52 2.17 2.54
C GLY A 246 -9.55 1.19 1.97
N ALA A 247 -10.45 1.68 1.13
CA ALA A 247 -11.47 0.84 0.49
C ALA A 247 -10.84 -0.22 -0.44
N ILE A 248 -9.85 0.18 -1.26
CA ILE A 248 -9.11 -0.76 -2.12
C ILE A 248 -8.41 -1.82 -1.26
N ALA A 249 -7.77 -1.44 -0.14
CA ALA A 249 -7.12 -2.41 0.74
C ALA A 249 -8.11 -3.46 1.25
N VAL A 250 -9.32 -3.06 1.67
CA VAL A 250 -10.38 -3.98 2.12
C VAL A 250 -10.88 -4.88 0.98
N ILE A 251 -11.14 -4.30 -0.19
CA ILE A 251 -11.60 -5.04 -1.38
C ILE A 251 -10.57 -6.09 -1.81
N VAL A 252 -9.29 -5.74 -1.76
CA VAL A 252 -8.20 -6.65 -2.12
C VAL A 252 -8.17 -7.84 -1.17
N VAL A 253 -8.23 -7.62 0.14
CA VAL A 253 -8.20 -8.72 1.12
C VAL A 253 -9.38 -9.69 0.97
N LEU A 254 -10.55 -9.20 0.53
CA LEU A 254 -11.72 -10.06 0.28
C LEU A 254 -11.56 -11.02 -0.91
N ARG A 255 -10.64 -10.74 -1.83
CA ARG A 255 -10.53 -11.45 -3.12
C ARG A 255 -9.15 -12.07 -3.37
N LEU A 256 -8.13 -11.49 -2.76
CA LEU A 256 -6.73 -11.84 -2.93
C LEU A 256 -6.01 -11.70 -1.59
N ARG A 257 -4.79 -12.24 -1.56
CA ARG A 257 -3.80 -11.86 -0.56
C ARG A 257 -3.53 -10.35 -0.64
N PRO A 258 -3.19 -9.69 0.48
CA PRO A 258 -2.98 -8.25 0.51
C PRO A 258 -1.93 -7.84 -0.54
N LEU A 259 -2.38 -7.10 -1.55
CA LEU A 259 -1.50 -6.50 -2.56
C LEU A 259 -0.73 -5.37 -1.89
N GLY A 260 0.59 -5.44 -1.99
CA GLY A 260 1.48 -4.41 -1.50
C GLY A 260 2.58 -4.15 -2.51
N VAL A 261 2.77 -2.88 -2.87
CA VAL A 261 3.90 -2.46 -3.74
C VAL A 261 5.27 -2.82 -3.14
N THR A 262 5.36 -2.82 -1.81
CA THR A 262 6.55 -3.26 -1.07
C THR A 262 6.70 -4.77 -1.11
N ALA A 263 5.59 -5.52 -0.94
CA ALA A 263 5.60 -6.97 -1.02
C ALA A 263 5.96 -7.46 -2.43
N ALA A 264 5.44 -6.81 -3.48
CA ALA A 264 5.76 -7.13 -4.87
C ALA A 264 7.24 -6.87 -5.20
N LEU A 265 7.81 -5.75 -4.73
CA LEU A 265 9.23 -5.47 -4.87
C LEU A 265 10.08 -6.50 -4.10
N GLY A 266 9.69 -6.82 -2.87
CA GLY A 266 10.35 -7.83 -2.05
C GLY A 266 10.31 -9.23 -2.66
N SER A 267 9.15 -9.66 -3.20
CA SER A 267 9.01 -10.96 -3.86
C SER A 267 9.84 -11.04 -5.15
N ALA A 268 9.91 -9.95 -5.92
CA ALA A 268 10.75 -9.89 -7.11
C ALA A 268 12.25 -9.93 -6.75
N ALA A 269 12.65 -9.18 -5.71
CA ALA A 269 14.01 -9.19 -5.18
C ALA A 269 14.41 -10.57 -4.66
N ARG A 270 13.49 -11.25 -3.96
CA ARG A 270 13.67 -12.62 -3.49
C ARG A 270 13.89 -13.59 -4.65
N ALA A 271 12.99 -13.60 -5.64
CA ALA A 271 13.11 -14.49 -6.79
C ALA A 271 14.41 -14.27 -7.57
N ALA A 272 14.83 -13.01 -7.73
CA ALA A 272 16.11 -12.68 -8.36
C ALA A 272 17.31 -13.14 -7.52
N GLY A 273 17.25 -13.03 -6.19
CA GLY A 273 18.29 -13.49 -5.28
C GLY A 273 18.41 -15.02 -5.22
N GLU A 274 17.27 -15.74 -5.23
CA GLU A 274 17.22 -17.21 -5.33
C GLU A 274 17.84 -17.70 -6.64
N ALA A 275 17.48 -17.08 -7.77
CA ALA A 275 18.03 -17.42 -9.09
C ALA A 275 19.56 -17.23 -9.17
N GLN A 276 20.12 -16.34 -8.35
CA GLN A 276 21.56 -16.07 -8.27
C GLN A 276 22.27 -16.86 -7.16
N GLY A 277 21.56 -17.68 -6.39
CA GLY A 277 22.12 -18.42 -5.26
C GLY A 277 22.58 -17.54 -4.09
N LEU A 278 22.08 -16.31 -3.99
CA LEU A 278 22.47 -15.33 -2.96
C LEU A 278 21.67 -15.48 -1.65
N LEU A 279 20.62 -16.29 -1.65
CA LEU A 279 19.68 -16.43 -0.54
C LEU A 279 19.76 -17.81 0.11
N PRO A 280 19.49 -17.90 1.43
CA PRO A 280 19.33 -19.19 2.12
C PRO A 280 18.22 -20.03 1.49
N GLN A 281 18.37 -21.36 1.53
CA GLN A 281 17.36 -22.29 0.98
C GLN A 281 15.98 -22.20 1.67
N ARG A 282 15.95 -21.72 2.92
CA ARG A 282 14.74 -21.53 3.71
C ARG A 282 14.83 -20.24 4.48
N LEU A 283 13.79 -19.43 4.43
CA LEU A 283 13.62 -18.24 5.26
C LEU A 283 12.63 -18.57 6.39
N GLU A 284 13.16 -18.70 7.61
CA GLU A 284 12.39 -19.12 8.78
C GLU A 284 11.21 -18.17 9.05
N GLY A 285 10.01 -18.71 9.24
CA GLY A 285 8.79 -17.91 9.38
C GLY A 285 8.29 -17.27 8.08
N LEU A 286 9.17 -16.68 7.25
CA LEU A 286 8.82 -16.02 5.98
C LEU A 286 8.27 -16.97 4.92
N ASP A 287 8.76 -18.20 4.85
CA ASP A 287 8.28 -19.20 3.88
C ASP A 287 6.89 -19.75 4.22
N GLY A 288 6.45 -19.57 5.47
CA GLY A 288 5.06 -19.78 5.86
C GLY A 288 4.13 -18.64 5.42
N PHE A 289 4.67 -17.55 4.85
CA PHE A 289 3.86 -16.38 4.48
C PHE A 289 3.50 -16.37 3.00
N ALA A 290 2.19 -16.38 2.79
CA ALA A 290 1.52 -16.28 1.50
C ALA A 290 1.96 -15.10 0.59
N ALA A 291 2.53 -14.02 1.15
CA ALA A 291 3.02 -12.85 0.39
C ALA A 291 4.51 -12.93 0.00
N CYS A 292 5.25 -13.92 0.52
CA CYS A 292 6.66 -14.16 0.22
C CYS A 292 6.91 -15.48 -0.51
N CYS A 293 5.87 -16.31 -0.72
CA CYS A 293 5.93 -17.42 -1.65
C CYS A 293 5.93 -16.87 -3.08
N SER A 294 6.97 -17.19 -3.84
CA SER A 294 6.94 -17.09 -5.30
C SER A 294 5.74 -17.87 -5.84
N ALA A 295 5.13 -17.38 -6.93
CA ALA A 295 4.03 -18.03 -7.63
C ALA A 295 4.53 -19.35 -8.27
N GLY A 296 4.78 -20.35 -7.44
CA GLY A 296 5.35 -21.65 -7.79
C GLY A 296 5.19 -22.72 -6.70
N ALA A 297 4.72 -22.39 -5.50
CA ALA A 297 4.39 -23.38 -4.47
C ALA A 297 2.86 -23.56 -4.35
N ARG A 298 2.35 -24.43 -5.23
CA ARG A 298 0.98 -24.96 -5.39
C ARG A 298 -0.02 -24.08 -6.13
#